data_AF-A0A437AIZ4-F1
#
_entry.id   AF-A0A437AIZ4-F1
#
_cell.length_a   1.000
_cell.length_b   1.000
_cell.length_c   1.000
_cell.angle_alpha   90.00
_cell.angle_beta   90.00
_cell.angle_gamma   90.00
#
_symmetry.space_group_name_H-M   'P 1'
#
loop_
_entity.id
_entity.type
_entity.pdbx_description
1 polymer ?
#
loop_
_entity_poly.entity_id
_entity_poly.type
_entity_poly.pdbx_seq_one_letter_code
_entity_poly.pdbx_strand_id
1 'polypeptide(L)'
;MFLPENVKKYTNVNVVSLRKYGNKYEIAVQPNKLTDYRNNKISLNEVLLSDNIFINVSKAEICPDDLLIMFHKPKEEIFKEILTYGTEQKATKTRNAELLQIENEIITILQRKILFKEKFLSVFYLKRIISSFSVDTTNPKIQAQEIIKKLVSLGFKKLEMRIQLNDAINFKELFDCRVEENVLFISSDDFPAFRAHCLENDIKFKILESIEVHDEKII
;
A
#
# COMPACT_ATOMS: atom_id res chain seq x y z
N MET A 1 -22.96 -18.43 -43.20
CA MET A 1 -22.81 -18.10 -41.76
C MET A 1 -21.31 -18.02 -41.51
N PHE A 2 -20.73 -16.82 -41.49
CA PHE A 2 -19.27 -16.63 -41.41
C PHE A 2 -18.89 -16.31 -39.97
N LEU A 3 -18.07 -17.16 -39.35
CA LEU A 3 -17.37 -16.86 -38.10
C LEU A 3 -15.89 -16.67 -38.45
N PRO A 4 -15.33 -15.45 -38.40
CA PRO A 4 -13.89 -15.29 -38.42
C PRO A 4 -13.36 -15.54 -37.00
N GLU A 5 -13.05 -16.80 -36.69
CA GLU A 5 -12.21 -17.16 -35.55
C GLU A 5 -10.74 -16.88 -35.90
N ASN A 6 -10.27 -15.67 -35.60
CA ASN A 6 -8.84 -15.46 -35.34
C ASN A 6 -8.54 -14.17 -34.55
N VAL A 7 -9.45 -13.78 -33.65
CA VAL A 7 -9.18 -12.66 -32.73
C VAL A 7 -8.33 -13.20 -31.58
N LYS A 8 -7.02 -12.93 -31.64
CA LYS A 8 -6.05 -13.28 -30.59
C LYS A 8 -6.45 -12.57 -29.29
N LYS A 9 -7.13 -13.30 -28.39
CA LYS A 9 -7.54 -12.77 -27.09
C LYS A 9 -6.33 -12.62 -26.20
N TYR A 10 -6.06 -11.38 -25.85
CA TYR A 10 -5.09 -10.97 -24.85
C TYR A 10 -5.57 -11.37 -23.45
N THR A 11 -5.01 -12.45 -22.87
CA THR A 11 -5.45 -13.01 -21.57
C THR A 11 -4.86 -12.30 -20.35
N ASN A 12 -3.76 -11.56 -20.51
CA ASN A 12 -3.08 -10.86 -19.43
C ASN A 12 -2.54 -9.50 -19.90
N VAL A 13 -3.44 -8.53 -20.03
CA VAL A 13 -3.13 -7.20 -20.59
C VAL A 13 -3.61 -6.11 -19.68
N ASN A 14 -2.76 -5.10 -19.48
CA ASN A 14 -3.16 -3.85 -18.87
C ASN A 14 -3.60 -2.88 -19.95
N VAL A 15 -4.69 -2.19 -19.71
CA VAL A 15 -5.24 -1.22 -20.66
C VAL A 15 -4.98 0.16 -20.13
N VAL A 16 -4.34 1.02 -20.93
CA VAL A 16 -4.23 2.45 -20.60
C VAL A 16 -5.18 3.21 -21.51
N SER A 17 -6.01 4.07 -20.93
CA SER A 17 -6.98 4.85 -21.70
C SER A 17 -6.81 6.35 -21.53
N LEU A 18 -6.95 7.07 -22.63
CA LEU A 18 -6.98 8.53 -22.68
C LEU A 18 -8.28 8.96 -23.36
N ARG A 19 -8.98 9.92 -22.77
CA ARG A 19 -10.13 10.57 -23.41
C ARG A 19 -9.68 11.93 -23.94
N LYS A 20 -9.75 12.13 -25.26
CA LYS A 20 -9.37 13.37 -25.93
C LYS A 20 -10.21 13.57 -27.19
N TYR A 21 -10.43 14.81 -27.61
CA TYR A 21 -11.23 15.13 -28.81
C TYR A 21 -12.61 14.43 -28.84
N GLY A 22 -13.25 14.28 -27.67
CA GLY A 22 -14.53 13.58 -27.52
C GLY A 22 -14.47 12.05 -27.57
N ASN A 23 -13.34 11.46 -27.97
CA ASN A 23 -13.18 10.02 -28.17
C ASN A 23 -12.33 9.37 -27.06
N LYS A 24 -12.50 8.06 -26.89
CA LYS A 24 -11.68 7.24 -25.99
C LYS A 24 -10.67 6.47 -26.82
N TYR A 25 -9.41 6.59 -26.45
CA TYR A 25 -8.30 5.86 -27.07
C TYR A 25 -7.68 4.96 -26.01
N GLU A 26 -7.46 3.70 -26.36
CA GLU A 26 -6.94 2.67 -25.48
C GLU A 26 -5.72 1.99 -26.13
N ILE A 27 -4.76 1.61 -25.30
CA ILE A 27 -3.58 0.85 -25.73
C ILE A 27 -3.38 -0.36 -24.84
N ALA A 28 -2.89 -1.44 -25.43
CA ALA A 28 -2.55 -2.68 -24.75
C ALA A 28 -1.10 -2.63 -24.27
N VAL A 29 -0.91 -2.68 -22.96
CA VAL A 29 0.39 -2.54 -22.29
C VAL A 29 0.72 -3.83 -21.54
N GLN A 30 2.01 -4.17 -21.48
CA GLN A 30 2.49 -5.28 -20.67
C GLN A 30 2.16 -5.05 -19.16
N PRO A 31 1.70 -6.08 -18.43
CA PRO A 31 1.41 -5.94 -17.00
C PRO A 31 2.59 -5.41 -16.18
N ASN A 32 2.33 -4.49 -15.25
CA ASN A 32 3.31 -3.87 -14.34
C ASN A 32 4.45 -3.06 -15.00
N LYS A 33 4.45 -2.88 -16.32
CA LYS A 33 5.51 -2.16 -17.04
C LYS A 33 5.24 -0.66 -17.18
N LEU A 34 4.00 -0.20 -16.99
CA LEU A 34 3.65 1.21 -17.13
C LEU A 34 4.43 2.12 -16.16
N THR A 35 4.57 1.71 -14.89
CA THR A 35 5.31 2.47 -13.88
C THR A 35 6.78 2.61 -14.25
N ASP A 36 7.40 1.54 -14.75
CA ASP A 36 8.79 1.57 -15.21
C ASP A 36 8.97 2.49 -16.43
N TYR A 37 8.01 2.49 -17.34
CA TYR A 37 8.01 3.41 -18.49
C TYR A 37 7.89 4.88 -18.04
N ARG A 38 6.98 5.18 -17.11
CA ARG A 38 6.82 6.55 -16.56
C ARG A 38 8.05 7.04 -15.81
N ASN A 39 8.83 6.12 -15.25
CA ASN A 39 10.12 6.40 -14.63
C ASN A 39 11.28 6.42 -15.64
N ASN A 40 11.00 6.40 -16.95
CA ASN A 40 11.98 6.37 -18.05
C ASN A 40 12.98 5.21 -17.97
N LYS A 41 12.60 4.07 -17.39
CA LYS A 41 13.48 2.88 -17.25
C LYS A 41 13.43 1.95 -18.46
N ILE A 42 12.31 1.93 -19.19
CA ILE A 42 12.08 1.02 -20.32
C ILE A 42 11.65 1.81 -21.57
N SER A 43 11.89 1.22 -22.73
CA SER A 43 11.56 1.80 -24.03
C SER A 43 10.09 1.58 -24.44
N LEU A 44 9.63 2.29 -25.47
CA LEU A 44 8.26 2.18 -25.99
C LEU A 44 7.91 0.75 -26.45
N ASN A 45 8.86 0.08 -27.11
CA ASN A 45 8.66 -1.27 -27.65
C ASN A 45 8.60 -2.34 -26.55
N GLU A 46 9.20 -2.08 -25.39
CA GLU A 46 9.16 -2.99 -24.24
C GLU A 46 7.86 -2.87 -23.44
N VAL A 47 7.21 -1.70 -23.47
CA VAL A 47 5.97 -1.47 -22.73
C VAL A 47 4.73 -1.86 -23.54
N LEU A 48 4.73 -1.63 -24.86
CA LEU A 48 3.59 -1.94 -25.72
C LEU A 48 3.49 -3.45 -26.00
N LEU A 49 2.26 -3.96 -26.03
CA LEU A 49 1.97 -5.34 -26.45
C LEU A 49 1.43 -5.42 -27.89
N SER A 50 0.95 -4.29 -28.41
CA SER A 50 0.42 -4.15 -29.75
C SER A 50 0.77 -2.78 -30.30
N ASP A 51 1.14 -2.73 -31.58
CA ASP A 51 1.42 -1.49 -32.31
C ASP A 51 0.14 -0.77 -32.77
N ASN A 52 -1.03 -1.16 -32.26
CA ASN A 52 -2.32 -0.56 -32.60
C ASN A 52 -2.92 0.22 -31.42
N ILE A 53 -3.60 1.31 -31.75
CA ILE A 53 -4.43 2.07 -30.82
C ILE A 53 -5.86 1.59 -31.02
N PHE A 54 -6.56 1.32 -29.93
CA PHE A 54 -7.90 0.74 -29.91
C PHE A 54 -8.92 1.78 -29.41
N ILE A 55 -10.17 1.65 -29.83
CA ILE A 55 -11.30 2.27 -29.11
C ILE A 55 -11.63 1.41 -27.88
N ASN A 56 -11.51 0.09 -28.03
CA ASN A 56 -11.75 -0.88 -26.97
C ASN A 56 -10.82 -2.09 -27.11
N VAL A 57 -9.84 -2.21 -26.20
CA VAL A 57 -8.87 -3.32 -26.20
C VAL A 57 -9.57 -4.65 -25.90
N SER A 58 -10.56 -4.68 -25.01
CA SER A 58 -11.28 -5.91 -24.65
C SER A 58 -12.10 -6.50 -25.80
N LYS A 59 -12.57 -5.64 -26.72
CA LYS A 59 -13.28 -6.04 -27.94
C LYS A 59 -12.37 -6.16 -29.17
N ALA A 60 -11.07 -5.90 -29.02
CA ALA A 60 -10.11 -5.78 -30.13
C ALA A 60 -10.58 -4.80 -31.23
N GLU A 61 -11.27 -3.72 -30.83
CA GLU A 61 -11.80 -2.71 -31.74
C GLU A 61 -10.72 -1.65 -31.99
N ILE A 62 -10.07 -1.71 -33.15
CA ILE A 62 -8.98 -0.81 -33.56
C ILE A 62 -9.56 0.59 -33.84
N CYS A 63 -8.86 1.62 -33.41
CA CYS A 63 -9.20 3.00 -33.71
C CYS A 63 -8.99 3.28 -35.21
N PRO A 64 -10.00 3.78 -35.93
CA PRO A 64 -9.85 4.18 -37.32
C PRO A 64 -8.88 5.38 -37.44
N ASP A 65 -8.17 5.45 -38.57
CA ASP A 65 -7.16 6.47 -38.82
C ASP A 65 -7.74 7.89 -38.79
N ASP A 66 -9.00 8.08 -39.20
CA ASP A 66 -9.70 9.37 -39.15
C ASP A 66 -9.72 10.00 -37.75
N LEU A 67 -9.86 9.16 -36.71
CA LEU A 67 -9.84 9.62 -35.32
C LEU A 67 -8.42 9.89 -34.81
N LEU A 68 -7.41 9.29 -35.42
CA LEU A 68 -5.99 9.52 -35.08
C LEU A 68 -5.48 10.80 -35.73
N ILE A 69 -5.97 11.17 -36.93
CA ILE A 69 -5.60 12.42 -37.61
C ILE A 69 -5.85 13.65 -36.72
N MET A 70 -6.88 13.61 -35.86
CA MET A 70 -7.21 14.66 -34.90
C MET A 70 -6.07 15.00 -33.92
N PHE A 71 -5.09 14.10 -33.74
CA PHE A 71 -3.92 14.36 -32.91
C PHE A 71 -2.88 15.24 -33.61
N HIS A 72 -2.90 15.35 -34.94
CA HIS A 72 -1.88 16.04 -35.74
C HIS A 72 -0.44 15.60 -35.42
N LYS A 73 -0.27 14.32 -35.07
CA LYS A 73 0.99 13.74 -34.58
C LYS A 73 1.23 12.35 -35.17
N PRO A 74 2.48 11.90 -35.26
CA PRO A 74 2.78 10.52 -35.66
C PRO A 74 2.29 9.54 -34.59
N LYS A 75 1.98 8.31 -35.01
CA LYS A 75 1.43 7.24 -34.16
C LYS A 75 2.28 6.99 -32.89
N GLU A 76 3.61 7.04 -33.01
CA GLU A 76 4.53 6.90 -31.87
C GLU A 76 4.34 7.98 -30.79
N GLU A 77 4.12 9.23 -31.19
CA GLU A 77 3.86 10.32 -30.25
C GLU A 77 2.49 10.18 -29.58
N ILE A 78 1.50 9.65 -30.30
CA ILE A 78 0.19 9.35 -29.72
C ILE A 78 0.32 8.26 -28.64
N PHE A 79 1.11 7.21 -28.87
CA PHE A 79 1.40 6.21 -27.83
C PHE A 79 2.04 6.83 -26.59
N LYS A 80 3.06 7.67 -26.77
CA LYS A 80 3.72 8.39 -25.66
C LYS A 80 2.71 9.22 -24.89
N GLU A 81 1.87 9.98 -25.60
CA GLU A 81 0.83 10.82 -25.00
C GLU A 81 -0.17 9.99 -24.17
N ILE A 82 -0.62 8.85 -24.68
CA ILE A 82 -1.53 7.95 -23.96
C ILE A 82 -0.83 7.32 -22.74
N LEU A 83 0.43 6.93 -22.83
CA LEU A 83 1.17 6.35 -21.70
C LEU A 83 1.42 7.38 -20.58
N THR A 84 1.72 8.62 -20.95
CA THR A 84 2.02 9.71 -20.01
C THR A 84 0.75 10.24 -19.35
N TYR A 85 -0.29 10.57 -20.13
CA TYR A 85 -1.49 11.25 -19.62
C TYR A 85 -2.69 10.34 -19.43
N GLY A 86 -2.65 9.12 -19.96
CA GLY A 86 -3.73 8.16 -19.82
C GLY A 86 -3.82 7.56 -18.42
N THR A 87 -5.00 7.03 -18.10
CA THR A 87 -5.26 6.31 -16.85
C THR A 87 -5.16 4.81 -17.09
N GLU A 88 -4.39 4.12 -16.25
CA GLU A 88 -4.30 2.66 -16.27
C GLU A 88 -5.59 2.04 -15.72
N GLN A 89 -6.29 1.29 -16.56
CA GLN A 89 -7.41 0.45 -16.17
C GLN A 89 -6.83 -0.85 -15.61
N LYS A 90 -6.46 -0.84 -14.33
CA LYS A 90 -6.13 -2.08 -13.62
C LYS A 90 -7.33 -3.01 -13.69
N ALA A 91 -7.12 -4.25 -14.14
CA ALA A 91 -8.16 -5.27 -14.06
C ALA A 91 -8.70 -5.33 -12.62
N THR A 92 -10.01 -5.40 -12.45
CA THR A 92 -10.65 -5.44 -11.12
C THR A 92 -10.04 -6.52 -10.20
N LYS A 93 -9.58 -7.64 -10.78
CA LYS A 93 -8.87 -8.71 -10.07
C LYS A 93 -7.52 -8.28 -9.49
N THR A 94 -6.71 -7.51 -10.22
CA THR A 94 -5.39 -7.06 -9.74
C THR A 94 -5.51 -5.94 -8.72
N ARG A 95 -6.47 -5.02 -8.90
CA ARG A 95 -6.78 -4.00 -7.88
C ARG A 95 -7.23 -4.63 -6.57
N ASN A 96 -8.10 -5.65 -6.62
CA ASN A 96 -8.54 -6.36 -5.42
C ASN A 96 -7.37 -7.10 -4.76
N ALA A 97 -6.48 -7.72 -5.53
CA ALA A 97 -5.29 -8.37 -4.98
C ALA A 97 -4.33 -7.38 -4.30
N GLU A 98 -4.12 -6.20 -4.90
CA GLU A 98 -3.31 -5.12 -4.32
C GLU A 98 -3.93 -4.58 -3.02
N LEU A 99 -5.25 -4.35 -3.00
CA LEU A 99 -5.96 -3.95 -1.77
C LEU A 99 -5.86 -5.03 -0.69
N LEU A 100 -6.05 -6.31 -1.03
CA LEU A 100 -5.89 -7.41 -0.09
C LEU A 100 -4.46 -7.48 0.47
N GLN A 101 -3.45 -7.20 -0.35
CA GLN A 101 -2.06 -7.16 0.09
C GLN A 101 -1.85 -6.02 1.10
N ILE A 102 -2.35 -4.83 0.80
CA ILE A 102 -2.30 -3.66 1.70
C ILE A 102 -3.04 -3.93 3.01
N GLU A 103 -4.24 -4.50 2.94
CA GLU A 103 -5.01 -4.90 4.12
C GLU A 103 -4.22 -5.87 5.01
N ASN A 104 -3.59 -6.89 4.42
CA ASN A 104 -2.76 -7.85 5.16
C ASN A 104 -1.52 -7.19 5.80
N GLU A 105 -0.91 -6.21 5.14
CA GLU A 105 0.18 -5.43 5.72
C GLU A 105 -0.29 -4.60 6.92
N ILE A 106 -1.43 -3.92 6.80
CA ILE A 106 -2.05 -3.16 7.90
C ILE A 106 -2.37 -4.10 9.06
N ILE A 107 -2.95 -5.27 8.83
CA ILE A 107 -3.23 -6.29 9.87
C ILE A 107 -1.96 -6.65 10.61
N THR A 108 -0.87 -6.91 9.88
CA THR A 108 0.42 -7.31 10.47
C THR A 108 0.98 -6.21 11.37
N ILE A 109 0.83 -4.94 10.97
CA ILE A 109 1.23 -3.78 11.78
C ILE A 109 0.36 -3.68 13.05
N LEU A 110 -0.96 -3.77 12.92
CA LEU A 110 -1.89 -3.68 14.06
C LEU A 110 -1.66 -4.81 15.06
N GLN A 111 -1.44 -6.04 14.58
CA GLN A 111 -1.21 -7.20 15.43
C GLN A 111 0.01 -7.04 16.34
N ARG A 112 1.04 -6.31 15.89
CA ARG A 112 2.26 -6.07 16.68
C ARG A 112 2.16 -4.85 17.60
N LYS A 113 1.25 -3.92 17.30
CA LYS A 113 1.20 -2.61 17.96
C LYS A 113 0.02 -2.41 18.90
N ILE A 114 -1.03 -3.23 18.84
CA ILE A 114 -2.26 -3.04 19.60
C ILE A 114 -2.59 -4.25 20.47
N LEU A 115 -3.06 -3.93 21.69
CA LEU A 115 -3.64 -4.85 22.65
C LEU A 115 -5.10 -4.46 22.94
N PHE A 116 -5.95 -5.45 23.14
CA PHE A 116 -7.29 -5.30 23.69
C PHE A 116 -7.40 -6.12 24.97
N LYS A 117 -7.72 -5.47 26.09
CA LYS A 117 -7.74 -6.11 27.42
C LYS A 117 -6.43 -6.86 27.73
N GLU A 118 -5.29 -6.22 27.48
CA GLU A 118 -3.94 -6.78 27.67
C GLU A 118 -3.61 -8.02 26.80
N LYS A 119 -4.39 -8.30 25.76
CA LYS A 119 -4.16 -9.42 24.83
C LYS A 119 -4.05 -8.96 23.39
N PHE A 120 -3.21 -9.63 22.61
CA PHE A 120 -3.17 -9.45 21.16
C PHE A 120 -4.47 -9.94 20.51
N LEU A 121 -4.87 -9.27 19.44
CA LEU A 121 -6.02 -9.68 18.65
C LEU A 121 -5.62 -10.72 17.62
N SER A 122 -6.49 -11.70 17.39
CA SER A 122 -6.32 -12.62 16.26
C SER A 122 -6.52 -11.90 14.93
N VAL A 123 -5.89 -12.43 13.88
CA VAL A 123 -6.03 -11.94 12.50
C VAL A 123 -7.51 -11.84 12.09
N PHE A 124 -8.35 -12.77 12.55
CA PHE A 124 -9.78 -12.77 12.26
C PHE A 124 -10.49 -11.51 12.80
N TYR A 125 -10.24 -11.14 14.06
CA TYR A 125 -10.83 -9.94 14.64
C TYR A 125 -10.31 -8.66 13.98
N LEU A 126 -9.00 -8.61 13.68
CA LEU A 126 -8.39 -7.47 12.99
C LEU A 126 -8.96 -7.27 11.59
N LYS A 127 -9.21 -8.34 10.82
CA LYS A 127 -9.90 -8.25 9.52
C LYS A 127 -11.29 -7.63 9.64
N ARG A 128 -12.06 -8.02 10.65
CA ARG A 128 -13.40 -7.45 10.88
C ARG A 128 -13.35 -5.98 11.27
N ILE A 129 -12.34 -5.59 12.06
CA ILE A 129 -12.10 -4.19 12.41
C ILE A 129 -11.74 -3.41 11.14
N ILE A 130 -10.77 -3.87 10.35
CA ILE A 130 -10.33 -3.19 9.13
C ILE A 130 -11.44 -3.06 8.10
N SER A 131 -12.33 -4.04 7.97
CA SER A 131 -13.48 -3.94 7.06
C SER A 131 -14.44 -2.79 7.39
N SER A 132 -14.38 -2.23 8.61
CA SER A 132 -15.14 -1.04 8.98
C SER A 132 -14.45 0.28 8.61
N PHE A 133 -13.21 0.23 8.12
CA PHE A 133 -12.44 1.37 7.65
C PHE A 133 -12.31 1.36 6.12
N SER A 134 -12.23 2.54 5.52
CA SER A 134 -11.95 2.70 4.10
C SER A 134 -10.45 2.54 3.85
N VAL A 135 -10.04 1.34 3.41
CA VAL A 135 -8.65 1.07 2.98
C VAL A 135 -8.50 1.43 1.50
N ASP A 136 -7.44 2.15 1.17
CA ASP A 136 -7.09 2.53 -0.20
C ASP A 136 -5.67 2.09 -0.58
N THR A 137 -5.23 2.48 -1.78
CA THR A 137 -3.90 2.12 -2.29
C THR A 137 -2.78 3.03 -1.77
N THR A 138 -3.03 3.88 -0.77
CA THR A 138 -2.00 4.73 -0.17
C THR A 138 -1.09 3.95 0.78
N ASN A 139 -0.11 4.61 1.37
CA ASN A 139 0.91 3.96 2.20
C ASN A 139 0.28 3.19 3.38
N PRO A 140 0.49 1.86 3.48
CA PRO A 140 -0.09 1.02 4.53
C PRO A 140 0.27 1.48 5.95
N LYS A 141 1.47 2.05 6.15
CA LYS A 141 1.92 2.51 7.47
C LYS A 141 1.15 3.73 7.96
N ILE A 142 0.86 4.67 7.05
CA ILE A 142 0.08 5.87 7.37
C ILE A 142 -1.35 5.47 7.72
N GLN A 143 -1.96 4.63 6.88
CA GLN A 143 -3.31 4.09 7.13
C GLN A 143 -3.39 3.34 8.46
N ALA A 144 -2.41 2.47 8.74
CA ALA A 144 -2.32 1.76 10.02
C ALA A 144 -2.23 2.74 11.21
N GLN A 145 -1.45 3.81 11.12
CA GLN A 145 -1.32 4.80 12.19
C GLN A 145 -2.64 5.54 12.46
N GLU A 146 -3.40 5.88 11.43
CA GLU A 146 -4.73 6.48 11.57
C GLU A 146 -5.73 5.53 12.21
N ILE A 147 -5.72 4.26 11.81
CA ILE A 147 -6.56 3.21 12.41
C ILE A 147 -6.19 3.03 13.89
N ILE A 148 -4.89 3.01 14.23
CA ILE A 148 -4.43 2.92 15.63
C ILE A 148 -4.99 4.07 16.46
N LYS A 149 -4.91 5.32 15.98
CA LYS A 149 -5.46 6.49 16.70
C LYS A 149 -6.95 6.31 17.00
N LYS A 150 -7.72 5.84 16.03
CA LYS A 150 -9.16 5.57 16.21
C LYS A 150 -9.40 4.42 17.19
N LEU A 151 -8.63 3.34 17.11
CA LEU A 151 -8.75 2.21 18.04
C LEU A 151 -8.42 2.60 19.48
N VAL A 152 -7.40 3.43 19.70
CA VAL A 152 -7.08 3.94 21.05
C VAL A 152 -8.25 4.73 21.64
N SER A 153 -8.94 5.55 20.84
CA SER A 153 -10.15 6.26 21.29
C SER A 153 -11.31 5.34 21.70
N LEU A 154 -11.31 4.08 21.21
CA LEU A 154 -12.29 3.05 21.53
C LEU A 154 -11.87 2.14 22.70
N GLY A 155 -10.77 2.47 23.39
CA GLY A 155 -10.28 1.74 24.57
C GLY A 155 -9.28 0.62 24.27
N PHE A 156 -8.74 0.55 23.06
CA PHE A 156 -7.57 -0.29 22.78
C PHE A 156 -6.30 0.37 23.34
N LYS A 157 -5.31 -0.44 23.70
CA LYS A 157 -4.01 0.05 24.19
C LYS A 157 -2.93 -0.19 23.15
N LYS A 158 -2.02 0.77 22.99
CA LYS A 158 -0.79 0.53 22.23
C LYS A 158 0.13 -0.39 23.03
N LEU A 159 0.91 -1.21 22.33
CA LEU A 159 1.98 -1.96 22.95
C LEU A 159 3.05 -0.99 23.45
N GLU A 160 3.39 -1.11 24.72
CA GLU A 160 4.43 -0.33 25.36
C GLU A 160 5.62 -1.23 25.69
N MET A 161 6.82 -0.70 25.52
CA MET A 161 8.07 -1.33 25.92
C MET A 161 8.33 -1.02 27.38
N ARG A 162 8.73 -2.03 28.16
CA ARG A 162 9.10 -1.88 29.58
C ARG A 162 10.60 -1.69 29.68
N ILE A 163 11.04 -0.63 30.33
CA ILE A 163 12.44 -0.26 30.43
C ILE A 163 12.76 -0.01 31.90
N GLN A 164 13.67 -0.80 32.45
CA GLN A 164 14.26 -0.54 33.75
C GLN A 164 15.25 0.63 33.60
N LEU A 165 15.02 1.69 34.36
CA LEU A 165 15.96 2.78 34.50
C LEU A 165 16.90 2.49 35.67
N ASN A 166 18.21 2.68 35.46
CA ASN A 166 19.20 2.59 36.54
C ASN A 166 19.30 3.91 37.32
N ASP A 167 18.98 5.03 36.66
CA ASP A 167 19.10 6.37 37.19
C ASP A 167 17.71 7.01 37.38
N ALA A 168 17.55 7.80 38.44
CA ALA A 168 16.31 8.51 38.78
C ALA A 168 16.15 9.78 37.92
N ILE A 169 16.05 9.62 36.60
CA ILE A 169 15.86 10.71 35.64
C ILE A 169 14.37 10.79 35.28
N ASN A 170 13.82 12.01 35.26
CA ASN A 170 12.42 12.23 34.90
C ASN A 170 12.25 12.36 33.37
N PHE A 171 11.90 11.25 32.71
CA PHE A 171 11.69 11.21 31.25
C PHE A 171 10.30 11.68 30.80
N LYS A 172 9.37 11.95 31.72
CA LYS A 172 7.99 12.33 31.40
C LYS A 172 7.87 13.68 30.69
N GLU A 173 8.88 14.54 30.83
CA GLU A 173 8.92 15.85 30.16
C GLU A 173 9.39 15.75 28.70
N LEU A 174 10.06 14.66 28.33
CA LEU A 174 10.71 14.48 27.03
C LEU A 174 9.95 13.52 26.12
N PHE A 175 9.27 12.52 26.69
CA PHE A 175 8.60 11.46 25.94
C PHE A 175 7.21 11.19 26.50
N ASP A 176 6.28 10.79 25.63
CA ASP A 176 4.97 10.26 26.06
C ASP A 176 5.17 8.87 26.68
N CYS A 177 5.34 8.86 28.00
CA CYS A 177 5.73 7.68 28.75
C CYS A 177 5.12 7.67 30.16
N ARG A 178 4.86 6.46 30.67
CA ARG A 178 4.47 6.26 32.08
C ARG A 178 5.64 5.67 32.85
N VAL A 179 5.75 6.00 34.14
CA VAL A 179 6.82 5.50 35.02
C VAL A 179 6.16 4.93 36.28
N GLU A 180 6.47 3.68 36.60
CA GLU A 180 6.04 2.97 37.81
C GLU A 180 7.27 2.28 38.42
N GLU A 181 7.60 2.57 39.70
CA GLU A 181 8.62 1.84 40.47
C GLU A 181 9.96 1.59 39.72
N ASN A 182 10.49 2.61 39.03
CA ASN A 182 11.70 2.58 38.17
C ASN A 182 11.58 1.83 36.83
N VAL A 183 10.38 1.45 36.44
CA VAL A 183 10.07 0.95 35.10
C VAL A 183 9.39 2.04 34.29
N LEU A 184 10.07 2.48 33.24
CA LEU A 184 9.53 3.34 32.20
C LEU A 184 8.79 2.48 31.19
N PHE A 185 7.55 2.85 30.89
CA PHE A 185 6.79 2.29 29.77
C PHE A 185 6.70 3.36 28.70
N ILE A 186 7.22 3.05 27.52
CA ILE A 186 7.29 3.94 26.39
C ILE A 186 6.69 3.27 25.16
N SER A 187 6.04 4.03 24.29
CA SER A 187 5.53 3.50 23.04
C SER A 187 6.69 3.00 22.15
N SER A 188 6.42 2.00 21.32
CA SER A 188 7.39 1.56 20.30
C SER A 188 7.78 2.67 19.31
N ASP A 189 6.95 3.69 19.15
CA ASP A 189 7.20 4.79 18.21
C ASP A 189 8.22 5.79 18.78
N ASP A 190 8.20 6.01 20.10
CA ASP A 190 9.09 6.96 20.79
C ASP A 190 10.40 6.32 21.27
N PHE A 191 10.44 4.99 21.36
CA PHE A 191 11.62 4.25 21.79
C PHE A 191 12.93 4.58 21.02
N PRO A 192 12.93 4.75 19.68
CA PRO A 192 14.14 5.13 18.95
C PRO A 192 14.71 6.48 19.40
N ALA A 193 13.84 7.46 19.63
CA ALA A 193 14.24 8.79 20.10
C ALA A 193 14.74 8.75 21.55
N PHE A 194 14.05 7.98 22.42
CA PHE A 194 14.51 7.69 23.77
C PHE A 194 15.89 7.05 23.79
N ARG A 195 16.12 6.03 22.95
CA ARG A 195 17.40 5.35 22.84
C ARG A 195 18.51 6.29 22.40
N ALA A 196 18.27 7.16 21.42
CA ALA A 196 19.23 8.15 20.97
C ALA A 196 19.60 9.13 22.11
N HIS A 197 18.59 9.65 22.81
CA HIS A 197 18.81 10.54 23.96
C HIS A 197 19.62 9.88 25.08
N CYS A 198 19.35 8.61 25.40
CA CYS A 198 20.12 7.88 26.39
C CYS A 198 21.58 7.67 25.97
N LEU A 199 21.85 7.44 24.68
CA LEU A 199 23.21 7.31 24.17
C LEU A 199 23.98 8.63 24.20
N GLU A 200 23.34 9.75 23.89
CA GLU A 200 23.95 11.09 23.92
C GLU A 200 24.33 11.53 25.34
N ASN A 201 23.55 11.09 26.34
CA ASN A 201 23.72 11.49 27.74
C ASN A 201 24.38 10.41 28.62
N ASP A 202 24.92 9.33 28.03
CA ASP A 202 25.52 8.18 28.73
C ASP A 202 24.60 7.53 29.79
N ILE A 203 23.29 7.52 29.53
CA ILE A 203 22.28 6.97 30.44
C ILE A 203 22.13 5.47 30.21
N LYS A 204 22.26 4.70 31.29
CA LYS A 204 22.10 3.24 31.25
C LYS A 204 20.65 2.83 31.48
N PHE A 205 20.14 2.00 30.58
CA PHE A 205 18.81 1.41 30.69
C PHE A 205 18.85 -0.08 30.32
N LYS A 206 17.90 -0.85 30.86
CA LYS A 206 17.72 -2.26 30.51
C LYS A 206 16.30 -2.47 30.00
N ILE A 207 16.17 -3.00 28.78
CA ILE A 207 14.87 -3.40 28.24
C ILE A 207 14.42 -4.64 29.00
N LEU A 208 13.23 -4.58 29.59
CA LEU A 208 12.56 -5.73 30.19
C LEU A 208 11.72 -6.36 29.09
N GLU A 209 11.92 -7.65 28.83
CA GLU A 209 11.06 -8.37 27.89
C GLU A 209 9.62 -8.29 28.37
N SER A 210 8.74 -7.77 27.51
CA SER A 210 7.31 -7.97 27.66
C SER A 210 7.07 -9.47 27.57
N ILE A 211 6.60 -10.05 28.68
CA ILE A 211 6.19 -11.46 28.79
C ILE A 211 5.64 -11.93 27.44
N GLU A 212 6.33 -12.89 26.82
CA GLU A 212 5.78 -13.65 25.71
C GLU A 212 4.47 -14.25 26.22
N VAL A 213 3.33 -13.67 25.81
CA VAL A 213 2.06 -14.36 25.93
C VAL A 213 2.18 -15.49 24.91
N HIS A 214 2.68 -16.63 25.38
CA HIS A 214 2.71 -17.86 24.62
C HIS A 214 1.35 -18.04 23.97
N ASP A 215 1.36 -18.13 22.63
CA ASP A 215 0.28 -18.72 21.89
C ASP A 215 -0.04 -20.06 22.57
N GLU A 216 -1.17 -20.14 23.27
CA GLU A 216 -1.78 -21.41 23.60
C GLU A 216 -2.06 -22.11 22.27
N LYS A 217 -1.14 -23.00 21.88
CA LYS A 217 -1.39 -24.04 20.89
C LYS A 217 -2.56 -24.86 21.42
N ILE A 218 -3.74 -24.64 20.85
CA ILE A 218 -4.84 -25.59 20.96
C ILE A 218 -4.40 -26.84 20.21
N ILE A 219 -4.27 -27.95 20.95
CA ILE A 219 -4.12 -29.32 20.45
C ILE A 219 -5.44 -29.74 19.80
#